data_AF-A0A8T4I810-F1
#
_entry.id   AF-A0A8T4I810-F1
#
_cell.length_a   1.000
_cell.length_b   1.000
_cell.length_c   1.000
_cell.angle_alpha   90.00
_cell.angle_beta   90.00
_cell.angle_gamma   90.00
#
_symmetry.space_group_name_H-M   'P 1'
#
loop_
_entity.id
_entity.type
_entity.pdbx_description
1 polymer ?
#
loop_
_entity_poly.entity_id
_entity_poly.type
_entity_poly.pdbx_seq_one_letter_code
_entity_poly.pdbx_strand_id
1 'polypeptide(L)' 'AYNFYYAGGHIITLTAAGAGDASAVCVERPPVVEGQEYLALTSLGPPTTGSSVWVELRFYDATDTQVAAHRA' A
#
# COMPACT_ATOMS: atom_id res chain seq x y z
N ALA A 1 -4.49 -15.08 -17.03
CA ALA A 1 -4.06 -15.83 -15.83
C ALA A 1 -3.36 -14.83 -14.92
N TYR A 2 -3.90 -14.58 -13.73
CA TYR A 2 -3.34 -13.59 -12.81
C TYR A 2 -2.29 -14.26 -11.94
N ASN A 3 -1.06 -13.75 -11.95
CA ASN A 3 -0.03 -14.20 -11.01
C ASN A 3 -0.27 -13.52 -9.66
N PHE A 4 -0.76 -14.28 -8.69
CA PHE A 4 -0.88 -13.80 -7.31
C PHE A 4 0.48 -13.89 -6.63
N TYR A 5 0.98 -12.76 -6.16
CA TYR A 5 2.11 -12.72 -5.25
C TYR A 5 1.59 -12.86 -3.81
N TYR A 6 1.85 -14.01 -3.17
CA TYR A 6 1.36 -14.34 -1.83
C TYR A 6 2.35 -14.00 -0.70
N ALA A 7 3.17 -12.95 -0.83
CA ALA A 7 3.93 -12.51 0.33
C ALA A 7 3.01 -11.72 1.26
N GLY A 8 2.81 -12.25 2.47
CA GLY A 8 2.47 -11.44 3.63
C GLY A 8 0.99 -11.07 3.78
N GLY A 9 0.20 -11.96 4.37
CA GLY A 9 -1.06 -11.59 5.02
C GLY A 9 -0.77 -10.80 6.31
N HIS A 10 -0.33 -9.55 6.19
CA HIS A 10 -0.07 -8.67 7.32
C HIS A 10 -1.32 -7.87 7.66
N ILE A 11 -1.67 -7.85 8.94
CA ILE A 11 -2.68 -6.95 9.48
C ILE A 11 -1.94 -5.91 10.32
N ILE A 12 -2.20 -4.64 10.03
CA ILE A 12 -1.66 -3.52 10.81
C ILE A 12 -2.82 -2.70 11.36
N THR A 13 -2.71 -2.30 12.62
CA THR A 13 -3.56 -1.28 13.21
C THR A 13 -2.71 -0.04 13.44
N LEU A 14 -3.18 1.09 12.92
CA LEU A 14 -2.49 2.36 13.02
C LEU A 14 -3.37 3.38 13.75
N THR A 15 -2.77 4.14 14.67
CA THR A 15 -3.48 5.15 15.46
C THR A 15 -2.67 6.44 15.47
N ALA A 16 -3.30 7.54 15.05
CA ALA A 16 -2.76 8.87 15.29
C ALA A 16 -2.95 9.22 16.78
N ALA A 17 -1.86 9.39 17.52
CA ALA A 17 -1.91 9.68 18.96
C ALA A 17 -2.40 11.11 19.30
N GLY A 18 -2.47 11.97 18.28
CA GLY A 18 -2.98 13.34 18.37
C GLY A 18 -3.70 13.73 17.08
N ALA A 19 -4.08 15.00 16.96
CA ALA A 19 -4.73 15.50 15.74
C ALA A 19 -3.79 15.39 14.53
N GLY A 20 -4.29 14.77 13.45
CA GLY A 20 -3.57 14.65 12.18
C GLY A 20 -3.66 13.25 11.59
N ASP A 21 -2.85 13.03 10.57
CA ASP A 21 -2.79 11.77 9.83
C ASP A 21 -1.69 10.86 10.38
N ALA A 22 -1.96 9.56 10.35
CA ALA A 22 -0.94 8.53 10.52
C ALA A 22 -0.85 7.72 9.23
N SER A 23 0.37 7.36 8.83
CA SER A 23 0.61 6.44 7.72
C SER A 23 1.68 5.42 8.07
N ALA A 24 1.61 4.26 7.44
CA ALA A 24 2.61 3.21 7.50
C ALA A 24 2.88 2.72 6.08
N VAL A 25 4.08 2.20 5.84
CA VAL A 25 4.51 1.69 4.54
C VAL A 25 5.27 0.38 4.75
N CYS A 26 4.98 -0.61 3.92
CA CYS A 26 5.79 -1.83 3.88
C CYS A 26 7.17 -1.52 3.30
N VAL A 27 8.20 -2.19 3.80
CA VAL A 27 9.58 -2.04 3.28
C VAL A 27 9.83 -3.00 2.12
N GLU A 28 8.99 -4.01 1.98
CA GLU A 28 9.00 -4.97 0.89
C GLU A 28 8.66 -4.28 -0.44
N ARG A 29 9.55 -4.41 -1.41
CA ARG A 29 9.36 -3.93 -2.79
C ARG A 29 9.47 -5.12 -3.75
N PRO A 30 8.38 -5.88 -3.96
CA PRO A 30 8.43 -7.01 -4.88
C PRO A 30 8.80 -6.51 -6.29
N PRO A 31 9.74 -7.16 -6.99
CA PRO A 31 10.08 -6.78 -8.35
C PRO A 31 8.86 -7.00 -9.26
N VAL A 32 8.57 -6.01 -10.09
CA VAL A 32 7.52 -6.05 -11.11
C VAL A 32 8.14 -6.06 -12.50
N VAL A 33 7.47 -6.69 -13.45
CA VAL A 33 7.87 -6.69 -14.86
C VAL A 33 7.08 -5.61 -15.59
N GLU A 34 7.78 -4.77 -16.35
CA GLU A 34 7.13 -3.73 -17.16
C GLU A 34 6.12 -4.34 -18.15
N GLY A 35 4.97 -3.70 -18.28
CA GLY A 35 3.88 -4.14 -19.15
C GLY A 35 3.02 -5.28 -18.60
N GLN A 36 3.32 -5.80 -17.40
CA GLN A 36 2.46 -6.77 -16.71
C GLN A 36 1.47 -6.06 -15.78
N GLU A 37 0.23 -6.55 -15.78
CA GLU A 37 -0.81 -6.08 -14.87
C GLU A 37 -0.77 -6.85 -13.56
N TYR A 38 -0.81 -6.13 -12.45
CA TYR A 38 -0.78 -6.68 -11.10
C TYR A 38 -1.99 -6.19 -10.31
N LEU A 39 -2.55 -7.09 -9.49
CA LEU A 39 -3.65 -6.77 -8.59
C LEU A 39 -3.14 -6.73 -7.14
N ALA A 40 -3.38 -5.59 -6.47
CA ALA A 40 -3.20 -5.45 -5.03
C ALA A 40 -4.58 -5.45 -4.35
N LEU A 41 -4.71 -6.24 -3.27
CA LEU A 41 -5.93 -6.33 -2.48
C LEU A 41 -5.61 -5.93 -1.03
N THR A 42 -6.44 -5.07 -0.45
CA THR A 42 -6.38 -4.73 0.96
C THR A 42 -7.79 -4.54 1.52
N SER A 43 -7.93 -4.78 2.83
CA SER A 43 -9.17 -4.52 3.57
C SER A 43 -8.92 -3.34 4.49
N LEU A 44 -9.66 -2.25 4.29
CA LEU A 44 -9.57 -1.05 5.13
C LEU A 44 -10.70 -1.05 6.17
N GLY A 45 -10.33 -0.81 7.43
CA GLY A 45 -11.25 -0.70 8.56
C GLY A 45 -11.05 0.64 9.29
N PRO A 46 -11.77 1.71 8.91
CA PRO A 46 -11.71 2.97 9.63
C PRO A 46 -12.14 2.78 11.11
N PRO A 47 -11.45 3.39 12.08
CA PRO A 47 -11.71 3.14 13.50
C PRO A 47 -13.01 3.81 14.02
N THR A 48 -13.47 4.87 13.35
CA THR A 48 -14.68 5.61 13.72
C THR A 48 -15.40 6.14 12.47
N THR A 49 -16.71 6.36 12.61
CA THR A 49 -17.52 7.03 11.59
C THR A 49 -16.96 8.43 11.30
N GLY A 50 -16.73 8.73 10.03
CA GLY A 50 -16.13 10.00 9.58
C GLY A 50 -14.60 9.96 9.41
N SER A 51 -13.93 8.86 9.78
CA SER A 51 -12.52 8.66 9.44
C SER A 51 -12.34 8.42 7.94
N SER A 52 -11.37 9.09 7.32
CA SER A 52 -10.92 8.81 5.96
C SER A 52 -9.67 7.92 5.99
N VAL A 53 -9.72 6.82 5.26
CA VAL A 53 -8.61 5.88 5.09
C VAL A 53 -8.36 5.68 3.60
N TRP A 54 -7.11 5.47 3.23
CA TRP A 54 -6.68 5.27 1.83
C TRP A 54 -5.56 4.25 1.77
N VAL A 55 -5.37 3.67 0.59
CA VAL A 55 -4.18 2.87 0.26
C VAL A 55 -3.40 3.58 -0.85
N GLU A 56 -2.07 3.51 -0.78
CA GLU A 56 -1.19 4.07 -1.80
C GLU A 56 -0.24 3.00 -2.33
N LEU A 57 -0.19 2.84 -3.65
CA LEU A 57 0.82 2.04 -4.33
C LEU A 57 1.92 2.96 -4.82
N ARG A 58 3.17 2.69 -4.43
CA ARG A 58 4.36 3.43 -4.85
C ARG A 58 5.21 2.59 -5.78
N PHE A 59 5.65 3.20 -6.86
CA PHE A 59 6.49 2.57 -7.88
C PHE A 59 7.88 3.18 -7.80
N TYR A 60 8.90 2.31 -7.83
CA TYR A 60 10.31 2.69 -7.75
C TYR A 60 11.05 2.16 -8.97
N ASP A 61 12.08 2.89 -9.39
CA ASP A 61 13.03 2.40 -10.38
C ASP A 61 14.12 1.52 -9.74
N ALA A 62 15.06 1.04 -10.55
CA ALA A 62 16.15 0.17 -10.12
C ALA A 62 17.15 0.87 -9.16
N THR A 63 17.07 2.18 -8.99
CA THR A 63 17.89 2.97 -8.05
C THR A 63 17.16 3.31 -6.75
N ASP A 64 15.98 2.69 -6.53
CA ASP A 64 15.06 3.00 -5.43
C ASP A 64 14.51 4.44 -5.48
N THR A 65 14.55 5.11 -6.63
CA THR A 65 13.90 6.41 -6.80
C THR A 65 12.41 6.20 -7.06
N GLN A 66 11.55 6.88 -6.28
CA GLN A 66 10.11 6.82 -6.49
C GLN A 66 9.72 7.54 -7.78
N VAL A 67 9.09 6.83 -8.71
CA VAL A 67 8.68 7.36 -10.02
C VAL A 67 7.19 7.65 -10.11
N ALA A 68 6.35 6.99 -9.30
CA ALA A 68 4.90 7.23 -9.26
C ALA A 68 4.29 6.82 -7.92
N ALA A 69 3.13 7.41 -7.60
CA ALA A 69 2.28 7.00 -6.49
C ALA A 69 0.81 7.14 -6.84
N HIS A 70 0.03 6.07 -6.67
CA HIS A 70 -1.40 6.04 -6.96
C HIS A 70 -2.21 5.75 -5.69
N ARG A 71 -3.28 6.50 -5.45
CA ARG A 71 -4.15 6.35 -4.28
C ARG A 71 -5.55 5.89 -4.66
N ALA A 72 -6.16 5.08 -3.79
CA ALA A 72 -7.55 4.68 -3.83
C ALA A 72 -8.19 4.80 -2.45
#